data_AF-A0A0J1ABI2-F1
#
_entry.id   AF-A0A0J1ABI2-F1
#
_cell.length_a   1.000
_cell.length_b   1.000
_cell.length_c   1.000
_cell.angle_alpha   90.00
_cell.angle_beta   90.00
_cell.angle_gamma   90.00
#
_symmetry.space_group_name_H-M   'P 1'
#
loop_
_entity.id
_entity.type
_entity.pdbx_description
1 polymer ?
#
loop_
_entity_poly.entity_id
_entity_poly.type
_entity_poly.pdbx_seq_one_letter_code
_entity_poly.pdbx_strand_id
1 'polypeptide(L)'
;MQTAKHLLFVTNDPQQQVNTLILARKLALVATQHGYKHSVISLDEFESSDHFDHVIIIGQQPKNLNIFGQNALSLVSIEDIKDDADKALLTALEHSKPANEWEQKPKQASNTATHFVAITACPTGVAHTFMAAEALQQGAERLGYQIDVETQGSVGAKNILSPQAIADADIVILATDIEVNTDRFIGKRVYRCSTGFALKQTDKAFAEAIANAQVLEQGKQQATTENKDKTEKVGVYKHLLTGVSYMLPMVVAGGLLIALSLCFGLNAAEQAGSLPAILKQIGAAAFTLMVPMLSGYIAYSIADRPGLAPGLIGGLLAAQLQAGFLGGIVSGFLAGYIALFIAKKVKLPTSLESLKPILIIPLLGTLSVGLIMFYVVGQPVAHIFELMKDFLNNMGTTNAVLMGIILASMMCIDLGGPINKAAYAFTVGLLTTNTYMPMAATMAGGMVPAIGMAIATFLARNKFSTGEKDAGKAAFVLGLCFISEGAIPFAAKDPMRVIPTCILGGAVTGALVALFHCELVTPHGGVFVLLIPNAINHAWLYLAAIAAGSIVTGVSYAIIKKNQEEKLLTNS
;
A
#
# COMPACT_ATOMS: atom_id res chain seq x y z
N MET A 1 -0.85 -12.83 68.88
CA MET A 1 -0.29 -11.59 68.31
C MET A 1 -0.47 -11.66 66.81
N GLN A 2 -1.50 -10.99 66.26
CA GLN A 2 -1.62 -10.83 64.81
C GLN A 2 -0.47 -9.94 64.34
N THR A 3 0.32 -10.41 63.38
CA THR A 3 1.37 -9.61 62.72
C THR A 3 0.72 -8.37 62.11
N ALA A 4 1.12 -7.18 62.57
CA ALA A 4 0.59 -5.92 62.05
C ALA A 4 0.94 -5.78 60.57
N LYS A 5 -0.07 -5.66 59.69
CA LYS A 5 0.10 -5.48 58.25
C LYS A 5 0.82 -4.15 57.96
N HIS A 6 1.78 -4.18 57.04
CA HIS A 6 2.58 -3.04 56.60
C HIS A 6 2.07 -2.49 55.27
N LEU A 7 1.61 -1.24 55.28
CA LEU A 7 1.05 -0.54 54.13
C LEU A 7 2.07 0.43 53.51
N LEU A 8 2.21 0.42 52.20
CA LEU A 8 2.98 1.44 51.48
C LEU A 8 2.04 2.39 50.74
N PHE A 9 2.12 3.68 51.01
CA PHE A 9 1.45 4.70 50.20
C PHE A 9 2.42 5.27 49.18
N VAL A 10 2.10 5.08 47.89
CA VAL A 10 2.93 5.55 46.77
C VAL A 10 2.22 6.69 46.07
N THR A 11 2.85 7.85 46.04
CA THR A 11 2.30 9.02 45.32
C THR A 11 2.68 8.96 43.84
N ASN A 12 1.69 9.07 42.96
CA ASN A 12 1.93 9.06 41.50
C ASN A 12 0.97 10.03 40.77
N ASP A 13 1.30 11.32 40.79
CA ASP A 13 0.66 12.30 39.91
C ASP A 13 1.64 13.43 39.55
N PRO A 14 2.16 13.49 38.31
CA PRO A 14 3.14 14.51 37.90
C PRO A 14 2.59 15.94 37.91
N GLN A 15 1.27 16.12 37.81
CA GLN A 15 0.63 17.44 37.78
C GLN A 15 0.23 17.92 39.18
N GLN A 16 0.04 17.00 40.14
CA GLN A 16 -0.43 17.30 41.49
C GLN A 16 0.42 16.68 42.62
N GLN A 17 1.75 16.63 42.46
CA GLN A 17 2.67 15.97 43.41
C GLN A 17 2.52 16.42 44.88
N VAL A 18 2.31 17.72 45.13
CA VAL A 18 2.16 18.24 46.50
C VAL A 18 0.84 17.77 47.13
N ASN A 19 -0.24 17.75 46.34
CA ASN A 19 -1.56 17.34 46.83
C ASN A 19 -1.61 15.84 47.13
N THR A 20 -1.02 15.00 46.26
CA THR A 20 -0.96 13.55 46.50
C THR A 20 -0.14 13.22 47.73
N LEU A 21 0.97 13.93 48.00
CA LEU A 21 1.77 13.74 49.20
C LEU A 21 1.05 14.14 50.49
N ILE A 22 0.30 15.25 50.49
CA ILE A 22 -0.51 15.66 51.65
C ILE A 22 -1.59 14.61 51.94
N LEU A 23 -2.25 14.10 50.90
CA LEU A 23 -3.31 13.09 51.04
C LEU A 23 -2.75 11.73 51.45
N ALA A 24 -1.55 11.36 50.99
CA ALA A 24 -0.85 10.17 51.47
C ALA A 24 -0.56 10.23 52.97
N ARG A 25 -0.12 11.40 53.47
CA ARG A 25 0.07 11.61 54.92
C ARG A 25 -1.24 11.56 55.70
N LYS A 26 -2.34 12.05 55.11
CA LYS A 26 -3.68 11.93 55.71
C LYS A 26 -4.10 10.46 55.84
N LEU A 27 -3.91 9.65 54.80
CA LEU A 27 -4.18 8.21 54.85
C LEU A 27 -3.27 7.45 55.83
N ALA A 28 -2.00 7.85 55.95
CA ALA A 28 -1.07 7.31 56.92
C ALA A 28 -1.53 7.52 58.39
N LEU A 29 -2.09 8.69 58.70
CA LEU A 29 -2.68 8.97 60.02
C LEU A 29 -3.89 8.06 60.30
N VAL A 30 -4.77 7.91 59.31
CA VAL A 30 -5.93 7.01 59.39
C VAL A 30 -5.48 5.55 59.57
N ALA A 31 -4.48 5.10 58.80
CA ALA A 31 -3.91 3.77 58.92
C ALA A 31 -3.35 3.48 60.32
N THR A 32 -2.75 4.51 60.96
CA THR A 32 -2.25 4.41 62.34
C THR A 32 -3.39 4.23 63.34
N GLN A 33 -4.52 4.93 63.14
CA GLN A 33 -5.71 4.79 63.99
C GLN A 33 -6.32 3.38 63.92
N HIS A 34 -6.22 2.73 62.76
CA HIS A 34 -6.62 1.33 62.56
C HIS A 34 -5.53 0.30 62.95
N GLY A 35 -4.39 0.75 63.47
CA GLY A 35 -3.32 -0.13 63.98
C GLY A 35 -2.38 -0.70 62.90
N TYR A 36 -2.37 -0.15 61.69
CA TYR A 36 -1.45 -0.55 60.62
C TYR A 36 -0.11 0.16 60.71
N LYS A 37 0.98 -0.56 60.40
CA LYS A 37 2.27 0.08 60.13
C LYS A 37 2.23 0.65 58.71
N HIS A 38 2.89 1.78 58.47
CA HIS A 38 2.85 2.41 57.16
C HIS A 38 4.18 3.08 56.77
N SER A 39 4.39 3.23 55.46
CA SER A 39 5.43 4.06 54.87
C SER A 39 4.82 4.90 53.73
N VAL A 40 5.35 6.10 53.50
CA VAL A 40 4.89 6.99 52.42
C VAL A 40 6.10 7.37 51.56
N ILE A 41 6.04 7.10 50.26
CA ILE A 41 7.11 7.40 49.30
C ILE A 41 6.54 7.99 48.00
N SER A 42 7.41 8.58 47.19
CA SER A 42 7.11 8.86 45.78
C SER A 42 7.39 7.64 44.90
N LEU A 43 6.73 7.54 43.74
CA LEU A 43 6.95 6.43 42.81
C LEU A 43 8.42 6.29 42.39
N ASP A 44 9.13 7.42 42.26
CA ASP A 44 10.53 7.45 41.81
C ASP A 44 11.52 6.96 42.89
N GLU A 45 11.08 6.87 44.14
CA GLU A 45 11.87 6.39 45.30
C GLU A 45 11.62 4.90 45.61
N PHE A 46 10.76 4.21 44.85
CA PHE A 46 10.44 2.81 45.12
C PHE A 46 11.50 1.85 44.57
N GLU A 47 12.09 1.04 45.46
CA GLU A 47 13.02 -0.03 45.10
C GLU A 47 12.35 -1.41 45.24
N SER A 48 12.56 -2.29 44.26
CA SER A 48 11.84 -3.57 44.13
C SER A 48 12.16 -4.61 45.22
N SER A 49 13.12 -4.34 46.11
CA SER A 49 13.52 -5.25 47.20
C SER A 49 12.64 -5.15 48.46
N ASP A 50 11.76 -4.16 48.54
CA ASP A 50 10.92 -3.96 49.73
C ASP A 50 9.63 -4.78 49.69
N HIS A 51 9.35 -5.51 50.78
CA HIS A 51 8.14 -6.32 50.91
C HIS A 51 7.09 -5.61 51.78
N PHE A 52 5.92 -5.37 51.20
CA PHE A 52 4.76 -4.75 51.85
C PHE A 52 3.53 -5.63 51.66
N ASP A 53 2.65 -5.67 52.66
CA ASP A 53 1.42 -6.46 52.58
C ASP A 53 0.44 -5.85 51.56
N HIS A 54 0.38 -4.51 51.49
CA HIS A 54 -0.41 -3.78 50.50
C HIS A 54 0.32 -2.51 50.06
N VAL A 55 0.23 -2.20 48.77
CA VAL A 55 0.72 -0.95 48.17
C VAL A 55 -0.47 -0.18 47.64
N ILE A 56 -0.71 1.00 48.19
CA ILE A 56 -1.81 1.89 47.86
C ILE A 56 -1.24 3.06 47.07
N ILE A 57 -1.57 3.10 45.78
CA ILE A 57 -1.14 4.16 44.87
C ILE A 57 -2.17 5.29 44.91
N ILE A 58 -1.69 6.52 45.08
CA ILE A 58 -2.51 7.72 45.22
C ILE A 58 -2.33 8.59 43.98
N GLY A 59 -3.43 8.85 43.28
CA GLY A 59 -3.45 9.64 42.04
C GLY A 59 -3.62 8.75 40.81
N GLN A 60 -2.71 8.85 39.85
CA GLN A 60 -2.80 8.14 38.58
C GLN A 60 -2.17 6.74 38.67
N GLN A 61 -2.64 5.81 37.84
CA GLN A 61 -2.02 4.49 37.71
C GLN A 61 -0.63 4.61 37.05
N PRO A 62 0.43 4.02 37.62
CA PRO A 62 1.76 3.97 37.02
C PRO A 62 1.74 3.21 35.68
N LYS A 63 2.54 3.65 34.72
CA LYS A 63 2.65 3.00 33.40
C LYS A 63 3.24 1.59 33.48
N ASN A 64 4.12 1.34 34.46
CA ASN A 64 4.76 0.05 34.67
C ASN A 64 4.43 -0.45 36.09
N LEU A 65 3.44 -1.33 36.20
CA LEU A 65 3.04 -1.93 37.48
C LEU A 65 3.94 -3.12 37.90
N ASN A 66 4.76 -3.64 36.99
CA ASN A 66 5.62 -4.80 37.27
C ASN A 66 6.69 -4.50 38.33
N ILE A 67 7.01 -3.22 38.57
CA ILE A 67 7.98 -2.81 39.59
C ILE A 67 7.56 -3.26 41.00
N PHE A 68 6.24 -3.37 41.25
CA PHE A 68 5.70 -3.75 42.55
C PHE A 68 5.64 -5.27 42.80
N GLY A 69 6.13 -6.09 41.86
CA GLY A 69 6.26 -7.53 42.03
C GLY A 69 4.94 -8.21 42.41
N GLN A 70 4.95 -8.98 43.51
CA GLN A 70 3.79 -9.73 44.01
C GLN A 70 2.95 -8.94 45.03
N ASN A 71 3.27 -7.68 45.30
CA ASN A 71 2.55 -6.90 46.30
C ASN A 71 1.08 -6.69 45.87
N ALA A 72 0.17 -6.70 46.84
CA ALA A 72 -1.24 -6.43 46.57
C ALA A 72 -1.44 -4.91 46.33
N LEU A 73 -1.93 -4.55 45.14
CA LEU A 73 -2.05 -3.18 44.68
C LEU A 73 -3.49 -2.67 44.73
N SER A 74 -3.64 -1.42 45.17
CA SER A 74 -4.86 -0.62 45.06
C SER A 74 -4.57 0.76 44.53
N LEU A 75 -5.47 1.31 43.73
CA LEU A 75 -5.43 2.71 43.29
C LEU A 75 -6.54 3.48 43.99
N VAL A 76 -6.19 4.60 44.60
CA VAL A 76 -7.13 5.50 45.26
C VAL A 76 -7.06 6.87 44.60
N SER A 77 -8.22 7.39 44.18
CA SER A 77 -8.29 8.72 43.56
C SER A 77 -8.10 9.82 44.61
N ILE A 78 -7.70 11.00 44.16
CA ILE A 78 -7.51 12.18 45.02
C ILE A 78 -8.86 12.63 45.60
N GLU A 79 -9.93 12.52 44.81
CA GLU A 79 -11.30 12.89 45.18
C GLU A 79 -11.82 12.01 46.33
N ASP A 80 -11.64 10.68 46.24
CA ASP A 80 -12.13 9.75 47.26
C ASP A 80 -11.52 10.01 48.64
N ILE A 81 -10.22 10.39 48.70
CA ILE A 81 -9.52 10.68 49.97
C ILE A 81 -9.94 12.03 50.55
N LYS A 82 -10.31 12.98 49.68
CA LYS A 82 -10.83 14.28 50.10
C LYS A 82 -12.23 14.12 50.70
N ASP A 83 -13.06 13.30 50.08
CA ASP A 83 -14.43 13.04 50.52
C ASP A 83 -14.46 12.26 51.85
N ASP A 84 -13.79 11.11 51.92
CA ASP A 84 -13.70 10.31 53.15
C ASP A 84 -12.45 9.41 53.16
N ALA A 85 -11.42 9.84 53.89
CA ALA A 85 -10.14 9.12 53.95
C ALA A 85 -10.23 7.77 54.68
N ASP A 86 -11.17 7.61 55.61
CA ASP A 86 -11.35 6.39 56.39
C ASP A 86 -11.97 5.30 55.52
N LYS A 87 -13.05 5.68 54.84
CA LYS A 87 -13.71 4.82 53.84
C LYS A 87 -12.78 4.50 52.66
N ALA A 88 -12.02 5.47 52.17
CA ALA A 88 -11.08 5.27 51.08
C ALA A 88 -9.99 4.23 51.45
N LEU A 89 -9.46 4.29 52.67
CA LEU A 89 -8.47 3.32 53.14
C LEU A 89 -9.05 1.91 53.22
N LEU A 90 -10.21 1.74 53.85
CA LEU A 90 -10.83 0.42 54.01
C LEU A 90 -11.21 -0.19 52.66
N THR A 91 -11.76 0.62 51.75
CA THR A 91 -12.10 0.19 50.39
C THR A 91 -10.85 -0.25 49.62
N ALA A 92 -9.74 0.48 49.77
CA ALA A 92 -8.47 0.12 49.15
C ALA A 92 -7.92 -1.22 49.67
N LEU A 93 -8.06 -1.50 50.97
CA LEU A 93 -7.61 -2.77 51.55
C LEU A 93 -8.49 -3.94 51.09
N GLU A 94 -9.80 -3.75 50.95
CA GLU A 94 -10.73 -4.78 50.48
C GLU A 94 -10.54 -5.11 48.99
N HIS A 95 -10.20 -4.12 48.15
CA HIS A 95 -10.11 -4.27 46.70
C HIS A 95 -8.68 -4.42 46.18
N SER A 96 -7.71 -4.68 47.07
CA SER A 96 -6.32 -4.91 46.67
C SER A 96 -6.18 -6.18 45.83
N LYS A 97 -5.50 -6.08 44.69
CA LYS A 97 -5.24 -7.20 43.77
C LYS A 97 -3.76 -7.28 43.38
N PRO A 98 -3.20 -8.46 43.14
CA PRO A 98 -1.80 -8.58 42.71
C PRO A 98 -1.58 -7.88 41.36
N ALA A 99 -0.37 -7.36 41.15
CA ALA A 99 -0.04 -6.51 40.00
C ALA A 99 -0.33 -7.14 38.62
N ASN A 100 -0.31 -8.46 38.52
CA ASN A 100 -0.61 -9.23 37.30
C ASN A 100 -2.11 -9.25 36.93
N GLU A 101 -3.01 -8.98 37.88
CA GLU A 101 -4.47 -8.92 37.65
C GLU A 101 -4.96 -7.51 37.31
N TRP A 102 -4.07 -6.52 37.32
CA TRP A 102 -4.33 -5.19 36.78
C TRP A 102 -4.26 -5.22 35.24
N GLU A 103 -5.26 -5.81 34.60
CA GLU A 103 -5.40 -5.79 33.14
C GLU A 103 -5.50 -4.35 32.62
N GLN A 104 -4.64 -4.01 31.64
CA GLN A 104 -4.71 -2.77 30.87
C GLN A 104 -5.98 -2.76 30.01
N LYS A 105 -7.11 -2.34 30.59
CA LYS A 105 -8.26 -1.89 29.80
C LYS A 105 -7.95 -0.51 29.20
N PRO A 106 -8.04 -0.33 27.87
CA PRO A 106 -7.96 1.00 27.28
C PRO A 106 -9.07 1.88 27.85
N LYS A 107 -8.70 3.08 28.31
CA LYS A 107 -9.62 4.10 28.81
C LYS A 107 -10.76 4.33 27.82
N GLN A 108 -12.00 4.13 28.27
CA GLN A 108 -13.18 4.79 27.71
C GLN A 108 -12.98 6.30 27.91
N ALA A 109 -12.68 7.01 26.81
CA ALA A 109 -12.57 8.46 26.81
C ALA A 109 -13.97 9.11 26.82
N SER A 110 -14.08 10.25 27.50
CA SER A 110 -15.30 11.00 27.71
C SER A 110 -15.97 11.50 26.43
N ASN A 111 -17.28 11.72 26.55
CA ASN A 111 -18.26 11.97 25.50
C ASN A 111 -18.21 13.40 24.89
N THR A 112 -17.03 13.92 24.54
CA THR A 112 -16.90 15.29 24.00
C THR A 112 -16.02 15.32 22.74
N ALA A 113 -16.43 14.61 21.69
CA ALA A 113 -15.85 14.83 20.36
C ALA A 113 -16.35 16.18 19.84
N THR A 114 -15.41 17.07 19.49
CA THR A 114 -15.71 18.42 19.00
C THR A 114 -15.10 18.69 17.62
N HIS A 115 -14.08 17.92 17.23
CA HIS A 115 -13.40 18.06 15.95
C HIS A 115 -13.62 16.82 15.09
N PHE A 116 -14.25 17.02 13.93
CA PHE A 116 -14.56 15.96 12.98
C PHE A 116 -13.81 16.19 11.67
N VAL A 117 -13.52 15.11 10.97
CA VAL A 117 -13.19 15.17 9.55
C VAL A 117 -14.12 14.22 8.80
N ALA A 118 -14.47 14.53 7.56
CA ALA A 118 -15.32 13.67 6.76
C ALA A 118 -14.84 13.47 5.33
N ILE A 119 -15.15 12.30 4.78
CA ILE A 119 -15.11 12.05 3.34
C ILE A 119 -16.54 11.83 2.87
N THR A 120 -16.94 12.55 1.83
CA THR A 120 -18.18 12.26 1.10
C THR A 120 -17.89 11.71 -0.28
N ALA A 121 -18.57 10.63 -0.68
CA ALA A 121 -18.38 10.00 -1.98
C ALA A 121 -19.62 9.19 -2.39
N CYS A 122 -20.19 9.45 -3.57
CA CYS A 122 -21.28 8.63 -4.12
C CYS A 122 -20.89 8.10 -5.51
N PRO A 123 -21.47 6.99 -5.99
CA PRO A 123 -21.07 6.34 -7.24
C PRO A 123 -21.00 7.29 -8.43
N THR A 124 -21.97 8.19 -8.55
CA THR A 124 -22.00 9.18 -9.64
C THR A 124 -21.17 10.41 -9.32
N GLY A 125 -21.00 10.77 -8.06
CA GLY A 125 -20.22 11.93 -7.61
C GLY A 125 -20.80 13.27 -8.03
N VAL A 126 -22.06 13.35 -8.47
CA VAL A 126 -22.63 14.55 -9.11
C VAL A 126 -23.36 15.45 -8.11
N ALA A 127 -24.26 14.89 -7.30
CA ALA A 127 -25.12 15.65 -6.39
C ALA A 127 -24.93 15.22 -4.93
N HIS A 128 -25.23 13.96 -4.60
CA HIS A 128 -25.22 13.50 -3.20
C HIS A 128 -23.86 13.68 -2.50
N THR A 129 -22.74 13.60 -3.22
CA THR A 129 -21.41 13.88 -2.66
C THR A 129 -21.30 15.31 -2.11
N PHE A 130 -21.65 16.30 -2.93
CA PHE A 130 -21.53 17.72 -2.56
C PHE A 130 -22.63 18.12 -1.57
N MET A 131 -23.86 17.62 -1.77
CA MET A 131 -24.97 17.90 -0.86
C MET A 131 -24.73 17.30 0.52
N ALA A 132 -24.20 16.08 0.62
CA ALA A 132 -23.87 15.49 1.92
C ALA A 132 -22.74 16.26 2.62
N ALA A 133 -21.76 16.77 1.86
CA ALA A 133 -20.69 17.58 2.44
C ALA A 133 -21.21 18.91 2.99
N GLU A 134 -22.02 19.61 2.20
CA GLU A 134 -22.67 20.85 2.63
C GLU A 134 -23.58 20.62 3.83
N ALA A 135 -24.36 19.53 3.84
CA ALA A 135 -25.21 19.17 4.97
C ALA A 135 -24.39 18.91 6.24
N LEU A 136 -23.28 18.16 6.15
CA LEU A 136 -22.38 17.92 7.29
C LEU A 136 -21.72 19.21 7.80
N GLN A 137 -21.31 20.12 6.91
CA GLN A 137 -20.75 21.42 7.29
C GLN A 137 -21.77 22.29 8.03
N GLN A 138 -22.98 22.43 7.47
CA GLN A 138 -24.07 23.17 8.10
C GLN A 138 -24.53 22.52 9.43
N GLY A 139 -24.54 21.19 9.49
CA GLY A 139 -24.86 20.44 10.69
C GLY A 139 -23.84 20.64 11.80
N ALA A 140 -22.55 20.64 11.47
CA ALA A 140 -21.47 20.90 12.43
C ALA A 140 -21.57 22.32 12.99
N GLU A 141 -21.75 23.34 12.14
CA GLU A 141 -21.92 24.73 12.58
C GLU A 141 -23.11 24.87 13.54
N ARG A 142 -24.25 24.25 13.21
CA ARG A 142 -25.46 24.27 14.06
C ARG A 142 -25.27 23.56 15.40
N LEU A 143 -24.47 22.49 15.44
CA LEU A 143 -24.22 21.70 16.64
C LEU A 143 -22.99 22.17 17.44
N GLY A 144 -22.27 23.19 16.95
CA GLY A 144 -21.05 23.71 17.59
C GLY A 144 -19.82 22.83 17.42
N TYR A 145 -19.78 21.99 16.38
CA TYR A 145 -18.63 21.15 16.03
C TYR A 145 -17.76 21.82 14.97
N GLN A 146 -16.47 21.51 14.97
CA GLN A 146 -15.58 21.82 13.85
C GLN A 146 -15.54 20.64 12.88
N ILE A 147 -15.63 20.90 11.58
CA ILE A 147 -15.52 19.85 10.56
C ILE A 147 -14.78 20.32 9.31
N ASP A 148 -13.84 19.49 8.86
CA ASP A 148 -13.31 19.56 7.49
C ASP A 148 -13.88 18.41 6.65
N VAL A 149 -14.35 18.72 5.43
CA VAL A 149 -14.97 17.71 4.54
C VAL A 149 -14.26 17.63 3.20
N GLU A 150 -13.64 16.48 2.94
CA GLU A 150 -13.12 16.11 1.62
C GLU A 150 -14.24 15.51 0.76
N THR A 151 -14.41 16.05 -0.44
CA THR A 151 -15.43 15.58 -1.39
C THR A 151 -14.75 14.81 -2.51
N GLN A 152 -15.09 13.53 -2.67
CA GLN A 152 -14.60 12.69 -3.78
C GLN A 152 -15.71 12.51 -4.82
N GLY A 153 -15.91 13.56 -5.62
CA GLY A 153 -17.00 13.66 -6.58
C GLY A 153 -16.58 13.45 -8.04
N SER A 154 -17.51 13.65 -8.95
CA SER A 154 -17.34 13.51 -10.41
C SER A 154 -16.32 14.48 -10.99
N VAL A 155 -16.09 15.62 -10.34
CA VAL A 155 -15.05 16.62 -10.66
C VAL A 155 -13.69 16.31 -10.04
N GLY A 156 -13.53 15.12 -9.45
CA GLY A 156 -12.37 14.70 -8.69
C GLY A 156 -12.42 15.14 -7.22
N ALA A 157 -11.40 14.73 -6.46
CA ALA A 157 -11.27 15.08 -5.05
C ALA A 157 -11.07 16.61 -4.85
N LYS A 158 -11.91 17.23 -4.01
CA LYS A 158 -11.76 18.63 -3.55
C LYS A 158 -11.66 18.68 -2.03
N ASN A 159 -11.01 19.73 -1.53
CA ASN A 159 -10.78 19.97 -0.09
C ASN A 159 -10.10 18.77 0.59
N ILE A 160 -9.04 18.25 -0.03
CA ILE A 160 -8.30 17.08 0.48
C ILE A 160 -7.85 17.34 1.92
N LEU A 161 -8.18 16.41 2.83
CA LEU A 161 -7.86 16.56 4.25
C LEU A 161 -6.34 16.60 4.48
N SER A 162 -5.90 17.59 5.25
CA SER A 162 -4.49 17.72 5.63
C SER A 162 -4.10 16.68 6.69
N PRO A 163 -2.83 16.23 6.76
CA PRO A 163 -2.39 15.33 7.82
C PRO A 163 -2.66 15.89 9.23
N GLN A 164 -2.53 17.21 9.39
CA GLN A 164 -2.80 17.92 10.62
C GLN A 164 -4.28 17.85 11.00
N ALA A 165 -5.20 18.13 10.06
CA ALA A 165 -6.63 18.03 10.29
C ALA A 165 -7.05 16.61 10.69
N ILE A 166 -6.44 15.59 10.10
CA ILE A 166 -6.68 14.19 10.48
C ILE A 166 -6.12 13.89 11.88
N ALA A 167 -4.92 14.39 12.19
CA ALA A 167 -4.29 14.21 13.50
C ALA A 167 -5.08 14.90 14.62
N ASP A 168 -5.66 16.07 14.35
CA ASP A 168 -6.44 16.86 15.31
C ASP A 168 -7.90 16.38 15.43
N ALA A 169 -8.39 15.58 14.47
CA ALA A 169 -9.75 15.05 14.51
C ALA A 169 -9.95 13.99 15.61
N ASP A 170 -11.06 14.13 16.32
CA ASP A 170 -11.58 13.16 17.29
C ASP A 170 -12.21 11.97 16.57
N ILE A 171 -12.99 12.24 15.51
CA ILE A 171 -13.76 11.25 14.76
C ILE A 171 -13.72 11.53 13.26
N VAL A 172 -13.56 10.47 12.48
CA VAL A 172 -13.62 10.48 11.01
C VAL A 172 -14.99 9.94 10.57
N ILE A 173 -15.75 10.73 9.82
CA ILE A 173 -17.03 10.32 9.22
C ILE A 173 -16.81 9.96 7.74
N LEU A 174 -16.96 8.69 7.40
CA LEU A 174 -16.96 8.20 6.02
C LEU A 174 -18.41 8.13 5.52
N ALA A 175 -18.93 9.26 5.03
CA ALA A 175 -20.24 9.35 4.41
C ALA A 175 -20.13 8.95 2.92
N THR A 176 -19.98 7.66 2.65
CA THR A 176 -19.58 7.14 1.34
C THR A 176 -20.42 5.95 0.90
N ASP A 177 -20.93 5.99 -0.34
CA ASP A 177 -21.65 4.89 -0.99
C ASP A 177 -20.73 4.08 -1.95
N ILE A 178 -19.43 4.38 -1.93
CA ILE A 178 -18.36 3.65 -2.62
C ILE A 178 -17.23 3.35 -1.64
N GLU A 179 -16.27 2.51 -2.04
CA GLU A 179 -15.03 2.36 -1.30
C GLU A 179 -14.10 3.56 -1.50
N VAL A 180 -13.46 3.99 -0.41
CA VAL A 180 -12.51 5.10 -0.37
C VAL A 180 -11.26 4.66 0.39
N ASN A 181 -10.09 5.21 0.04
CA ASN A 181 -8.85 4.88 0.74
C ASN A 181 -8.89 5.38 2.20
N THR A 182 -8.80 4.45 3.15
CA THR A 182 -8.88 4.74 4.60
C THR A 182 -7.55 4.64 5.32
N ASP A 183 -6.46 4.32 4.62
CA ASP A 183 -5.12 4.09 5.21
C ASP A 183 -4.64 5.27 6.07
N ARG A 184 -4.99 6.50 5.66
CA ARG A 184 -4.64 7.73 6.39
C ARG A 184 -5.38 7.91 7.72
N PHE A 185 -6.38 7.07 8.01
CA PHE A 185 -7.19 7.12 9.24
C PHE A 185 -6.92 5.93 10.16
N ILE A 186 -5.91 5.11 9.88
CA ILE A 186 -5.52 4.00 10.76
C ILE A 186 -5.20 4.55 12.16
N GLY A 187 -5.76 3.92 13.19
CA GLY A 187 -5.66 4.37 14.58
C GLY A 187 -6.64 5.48 14.98
N LYS A 188 -7.43 6.04 14.04
CA LYS A 188 -8.50 7.00 14.33
C LYS A 188 -9.84 6.30 14.54
N ARG A 189 -10.75 6.96 15.28
CA ARG A 189 -12.14 6.52 15.40
C ARG A 189 -12.89 6.86 14.11
N VAL A 190 -13.36 5.83 13.41
CA VAL A 190 -14.02 5.95 12.12
C VAL A 190 -15.46 5.48 12.23
N TYR A 191 -16.39 6.27 11.71
CA TYR A 191 -17.80 5.89 11.53
C TYR A 191 -18.16 5.98 10.05
N ARG A 192 -18.77 4.92 9.50
CA ARG A 192 -19.15 4.84 8.08
C ARG A 192 -20.66 4.87 7.94
N CYS A 193 -21.16 5.71 7.03
CA CYS A 193 -22.57 5.79 6.67
C CYS A 193 -22.75 6.12 5.18
N SER A 194 -24.00 6.10 4.68
CA SER A 194 -24.30 6.46 3.29
C SER A 194 -24.34 7.98 3.09
N THR A 195 -24.08 8.45 1.86
CA THR A 195 -24.21 9.91 1.57
C THR A 195 -25.66 10.38 1.78
N GLY A 196 -26.64 9.52 1.45
CA GLY A 196 -28.05 9.80 1.66
C GLY A 196 -28.43 9.93 3.13
N PHE A 197 -27.81 9.15 4.02
CA PHE A 197 -28.03 9.26 5.47
C PHE A 197 -27.41 10.54 6.03
N ALA A 198 -26.16 10.84 5.68
CA ALA A 198 -25.49 12.07 6.10
C ALA A 198 -26.22 13.34 5.62
N LEU A 199 -26.83 13.29 4.43
CA LEU A 199 -27.64 14.37 3.86
C LEU A 199 -29.00 14.55 4.55
N LYS A 200 -29.75 13.45 4.79
CA LYS A 200 -31.14 13.53 5.28
C LYS A 200 -31.24 13.53 6.80
N GLN A 201 -30.25 12.98 7.49
CA GLN A 201 -30.26 12.74 8.93
C GLN A 201 -28.93 13.19 9.55
N THR A 202 -28.45 14.37 9.18
CA THR A 202 -27.12 14.90 9.56
C THR A 202 -26.86 14.86 11.08
N ASP A 203 -27.81 15.28 11.91
CA ASP A 203 -27.62 15.30 13.37
C ASP A 203 -27.45 13.91 13.95
N LYS A 204 -28.21 12.95 13.41
CA LYS A 204 -28.06 11.55 13.78
C LYS A 204 -26.76 10.97 13.26
N ALA A 205 -26.28 11.41 12.10
CA ALA A 205 -24.96 10.99 11.61
C ALA A 205 -23.84 11.42 12.58
N PHE A 206 -23.90 12.64 13.13
CA PHE A 206 -22.97 13.07 14.19
C PHE A 206 -23.17 12.28 15.48
N ALA A 207 -24.41 12.12 15.95
CA ALA A 207 -24.70 11.38 17.18
C ALA A 207 -24.24 9.91 17.11
N GLU A 208 -24.50 9.23 15.99
CA GLU A 208 -24.04 7.86 15.75
C GLU A 208 -22.54 7.78 15.56
N ALA A 209 -21.90 8.78 14.94
CA ALA A 209 -20.45 8.84 14.88
C ALA A 209 -19.84 8.91 16.29
N ILE A 210 -20.38 9.78 17.16
CA ILE A 210 -19.93 9.90 18.55
C ILE A 210 -20.10 8.59 19.32
N ALA A 211 -21.26 7.94 19.17
CA ALA A 211 -21.60 6.72 19.89
C ALA A 211 -20.87 5.47 19.37
N ASN A 212 -20.74 5.33 18.06
CA ASN A 212 -20.43 4.04 17.41
C ASN A 212 -19.13 4.04 16.59
N ALA A 213 -18.39 5.16 16.48
CA ALA A 213 -17.11 5.17 15.76
C ALA A 213 -16.10 4.21 16.41
N GLN A 214 -15.51 3.34 15.60
CA GLN A 214 -14.55 2.31 16.01
C GLN A 214 -13.14 2.68 15.57
N VAL A 215 -12.13 2.29 16.35
CA VAL A 215 -10.73 2.51 15.96
C VAL A 215 -10.41 1.64 14.74
N LEU A 216 -9.93 2.27 13.66
CA LEU A 216 -9.53 1.55 12.46
C LEU A 216 -8.20 0.83 12.69
N GLU A 217 -8.24 -0.49 12.84
CA GLU A 217 -7.04 -1.32 12.99
C GLU A 217 -6.37 -1.65 11.65
N GLN A 218 -5.07 -2.02 11.68
CA GLN A 218 -4.34 -2.54 10.51
C GLN A 218 -4.86 -3.94 10.13
N GLY A 219 -5.98 -3.98 9.41
CA GLY A 219 -6.47 -5.18 8.74
C GLY A 219 -5.87 -5.33 7.34
N LYS A 220 -5.27 -6.49 7.05
CA LYS A 220 -4.68 -6.96 5.78
C LYS A 220 -5.29 -6.34 4.51
N GLN A 221 -4.77 -5.21 4.08
CA GLN A 221 -4.73 -4.80 2.68
C GLN A 221 -3.26 -4.73 2.24
N GLN A 222 -2.98 -5.41 1.14
CA GLN A 222 -1.66 -5.64 0.59
C GLN A 222 -1.23 -4.39 -0.20
N ALA A 223 -0.06 -3.82 0.16
CA ALA A 223 0.67 -2.68 -0.43
C ALA A 223 -0.01 -1.29 -0.31
N THR A 224 0.64 -0.18 0.05
CA THR A 224 2.05 0.23 -0.07
C THR A 224 2.28 1.35 0.95
N THR A 225 3.25 1.21 1.85
CA THR A 225 3.66 2.28 2.77
C THR A 225 4.53 3.28 2.01
N GLU A 226 3.98 4.44 1.66
CA GLU A 226 4.81 5.59 1.26
C GLU A 226 4.82 6.62 2.40
N ASN A 227 6.00 6.71 3.03
CA ASN A 227 6.40 7.81 3.90
C ASN A 227 6.21 9.14 3.17
N LYS A 228 5.24 9.93 3.61
CA LYS A 228 5.09 11.34 3.23
C LYS A 228 6.10 12.17 4.01
N ASP A 229 7.32 12.26 3.48
CA ASP A 229 8.19 13.43 3.66
C ASP A 229 9.31 13.39 2.61
N LYS A 230 8.98 13.89 1.41
CA LYS A 230 9.89 14.49 0.42
C LYS A 230 9.08 14.99 -0.78
N THR A 231 8.91 16.29 -0.81
CA THR A 231 8.10 17.08 -1.75
C THR A 231 8.68 17.04 -3.18
N GLU A 232 7.77 16.96 -4.16
CA GLU A 232 7.91 17.27 -5.60
C GLU A 232 8.50 16.29 -6.64
N LYS A 233 9.31 15.26 -6.31
CA LYS A 233 9.76 14.26 -7.33
C LYS A 233 8.93 12.97 -7.41
N VAL A 234 7.98 12.79 -6.49
CA VAL A 234 7.16 11.56 -6.37
C VAL A 234 5.91 11.59 -7.27
N GLY A 235 5.45 12.76 -7.74
CA GLY A 235 4.19 12.90 -8.48
C GLY A 235 4.17 12.23 -9.86
N VAL A 236 5.09 12.62 -10.76
CA VAL A 236 5.15 12.09 -12.14
C VAL A 236 5.34 10.58 -12.16
N TYR A 237 6.23 10.08 -11.30
CA TYR A 237 6.49 8.66 -11.17
C TYR A 237 5.25 7.87 -10.74
N LYS A 238 4.54 8.37 -9.74
CA LYS A 238 3.27 7.79 -9.28
C LYS A 238 2.21 7.75 -10.38
N HIS A 239 2.09 8.82 -11.18
CA HIS A 239 1.16 8.85 -12.29
C HIS A 239 1.49 7.80 -13.34
N LEU A 240 2.78 7.67 -13.70
CA LEU A 240 3.24 6.67 -14.66
C LEU A 240 2.96 5.24 -14.16
N LEU A 241 3.31 4.94 -12.90
CA LEU A 241 3.07 3.62 -12.30
C LEU A 241 1.59 3.26 -12.19
N THR A 242 0.74 4.26 -11.97
CA THR A 242 -0.72 4.08 -11.98
C THR A 242 -1.14 3.59 -13.36
N GLY A 243 -0.74 4.31 -14.42
CA GLY A 243 -1.01 3.91 -15.81
C GLY A 243 -0.55 2.49 -16.13
N VAL A 244 0.71 2.18 -15.79
CA VAL A 244 1.26 0.83 -16.01
C VAL A 244 0.43 -0.23 -15.29
N SER A 245 0.10 -0.03 -14.02
CA SER A 245 -0.62 -1.03 -13.22
C SER A 245 -2.02 -1.33 -13.77
N TYR A 246 -2.74 -0.32 -14.27
CA TYR A 246 -4.05 -0.51 -14.89
C TYR A 246 -3.98 -1.01 -16.33
N MET A 247 -2.84 -0.86 -17.01
CA MET A 247 -2.58 -1.46 -18.32
C MET A 247 -2.30 -2.98 -18.22
N LEU A 248 -1.62 -3.43 -17.16
CA LEU A 248 -1.19 -4.84 -17.01
C LEU A 248 -2.31 -5.87 -17.23
N PRO A 249 -3.52 -5.74 -16.66
CA PRO A 249 -4.58 -6.73 -16.87
C PRO A 249 -4.95 -6.92 -18.34
N MET A 250 -4.92 -5.86 -19.16
CA MET A 250 -5.20 -5.94 -20.60
C MET A 250 -4.11 -6.71 -21.34
N VAL A 251 -2.86 -6.49 -20.95
CA VAL A 251 -1.69 -7.17 -21.51
C VAL A 251 -1.72 -8.66 -21.19
N VAL A 252 -2.07 -9.02 -19.95
CA VAL A 252 -2.19 -10.42 -19.52
C VAL A 252 -3.33 -11.11 -20.26
N ALA A 253 -4.52 -10.50 -20.28
CA ALA A 253 -5.68 -11.06 -20.98
C ALA A 253 -5.41 -11.21 -22.49
N GLY A 254 -4.87 -10.17 -23.13
CA GLY A 254 -4.53 -10.18 -24.55
C GLY A 254 -3.46 -11.21 -24.89
N GLY A 255 -2.36 -11.19 -24.13
CA GLY A 255 -1.23 -12.10 -24.27
C GLY A 255 -1.66 -13.55 -24.21
N LEU A 256 -2.34 -13.94 -23.13
CA LEU A 256 -2.74 -15.33 -22.90
C LEU A 256 -3.77 -15.82 -23.91
N LEU A 257 -4.72 -14.99 -24.36
CA LEU A 257 -5.71 -15.40 -25.37
C LEU A 257 -5.08 -15.59 -26.75
N ILE A 258 -4.17 -14.71 -27.17
CA ILE A 258 -3.40 -14.92 -28.41
C ILE A 258 -2.57 -16.20 -28.28
N ALA A 259 -1.92 -16.40 -27.13
CA ALA A 259 -1.10 -17.57 -26.90
C ALA A 259 -1.94 -18.87 -26.94
N LEU A 260 -3.12 -18.89 -26.33
CA LEU A 260 -4.07 -20.01 -26.42
C LEU A 260 -4.54 -20.28 -27.85
N SER A 261 -4.73 -19.24 -28.67
CA SER A 261 -5.01 -19.42 -30.09
C SER A 261 -3.89 -20.18 -30.80
N LEU A 262 -2.63 -19.89 -30.48
CA LEU A 262 -1.48 -20.51 -31.13
C LEU A 262 -1.30 -21.99 -30.74
N CYS A 263 -1.85 -22.44 -29.61
CA CYS A 263 -1.87 -23.85 -29.21
C CYS A 263 -2.61 -24.75 -30.22
N PHE A 264 -3.54 -24.20 -31.00
CA PHE A 264 -4.26 -24.93 -32.05
C PHE A 264 -3.49 -25.05 -33.37
N GLY A 265 -2.31 -24.42 -33.46
CA GLY A 265 -1.49 -24.34 -34.67
C GLY A 265 -1.44 -22.93 -35.24
N LEU A 266 -0.34 -22.58 -35.91
CA LEU A 266 -0.08 -21.21 -36.40
C LEU A 266 -1.14 -20.71 -37.38
N ASN A 267 -1.57 -21.60 -38.28
CA ASN A 267 -2.52 -21.28 -39.33
C ASN A 267 -3.98 -21.53 -38.89
N ALA A 268 -4.19 -22.07 -37.69
CA ALA A 268 -5.54 -22.38 -37.19
C ALA A 268 -6.40 -21.12 -37.02
N ALA A 269 -5.76 -19.98 -36.78
CA ALA A 269 -6.42 -18.67 -36.69
C ALA A 269 -6.73 -18.02 -38.06
N GLU A 270 -6.28 -18.61 -39.18
CA GLU A 270 -6.57 -18.10 -40.53
C GLU A 270 -7.97 -18.47 -41.01
N GLN A 271 -8.55 -19.54 -40.46
CA GLN A 271 -9.94 -19.90 -40.72
C GLN A 271 -10.87 -18.95 -39.95
N ALA A 272 -11.44 -17.99 -40.68
CA ALA A 272 -12.39 -17.04 -40.12
C ALA A 272 -13.55 -17.75 -39.41
N GLY A 273 -13.89 -17.28 -38.20
CA GLY A 273 -14.96 -17.85 -37.37
C GLY A 273 -14.59 -19.11 -36.57
N SER A 274 -13.39 -19.66 -36.75
CA SER A 274 -12.89 -20.74 -35.91
C SER A 274 -12.60 -20.26 -34.48
N LEU A 275 -12.62 -21.19 -33.50
CA LEU A 275 -12.26 -20.87 -32.11
C LEU A 275 -10.87 -20.20 -31.99
N PRO A 276 -9.80 -20.68 -32.66
CA PRO A 276 -8.50 -20.00 -32.64
C PRO A 276 -8.57 -18.58 -33.22
N ALA A 277 -9.26 -18.38 -34.34
CA ALA A 277 -9.43 -17.04 -34.92
C ALA A 277 -10.14 -16.08 -33.95
N ILE A 278 -11.19 -16.55 -33.29
CA ILE A 278 -11.93 -15.77 -32.28
C ILE A 278 -11.04 -15.48 -31.06
N LEU A 279 -10.29 -16.46 -30.55
CA LEU A 279 -9.35 -16.26 -29.43
C LEU A 279 -8.28 -15.21 -29.77
N LYS A 280 -7.68 -15.30 -30.97
CA LYS A 280 -6.72 -14.31 -31.47
C LYS A 280 -7.34 -12.93 -31.59
N GLN A 281 -8.58 -12.84 -32.08
CA GLN A 281 -9.30 -11.57 -32.24
C GLN A 281 -9.61 -10.91 -30.88
N ILE A 282 -10.11 -11.68 -29.90
CA ILE A 282 -10.37 -11.17 -28.55
C ILE A 282 -9.04 -10.70 -27.92
N GLY A 283 -7.98 -11.49 -28.06
CA GLY A 283 -6.68 -11.14 -27.54
C GLY A 283 -6.09 -9.88 -28.18
N ALA A 284 -6.21 -9.72 -29.50
CA ALA A 284 -5.79 -8.51 -30.22
C ALA A 284 -6.58 -7.27 -29.81
N ALA A 285 -7.90 -7.42 -29.55
CA ALA A 285 -8.72 -6.33 -29.03
C ALA A 285 -8.24 -5.88 -27.64
N ALA A 286 -7.90 -6.81 -26.75
CA ALA A 286 -7.34 -6.50 -25.44
C ALA A 286 -5.97 -5.79 -25.54
N PHE A 287 -5.09 -6.23 -26.44
CA PHE A 287 -3.81 -5.54 -26.70
C PHE A 287 -3.98 -4.12 -27.25
N THR A 288 -4.98 -3.90 -28.10
CA THR A 288 -5.27 -2.56 -28.65
C THR A 288 -5.61 -1.56 -27.54
N LEU A 289 -6.20 -2.03 -26.44
CA LEU A 289 -6.54 -1.20 -25.28
C LEU A 289 -5.36 -0.94 -24.35
N MET A 290 -4.20 -1.57 -24.56
CA MET A 290 -3.02 -1.42 -23.71
C MET A 290 -2.56 0.05 -23.59
N VAL A 291 -2.26 0.71 -24.72
CA VAL A 291 -1.81 2.10 -24.76
C VAL A 291 -2.90 3.08 -24.32
N PRO A 292 -4.18 2.92 -24.74
CA PRO A 292 -5.30 3.66 -24.16
C PRO A 292 -5.35 3.57 -22.64
N MET A 293 -5.28 2.37 -22.06
CA MET A 293 -5.36 2.17 -20.61
C MET A 293 -4.19 2.83 -19.88
N LEU A 294 -2.96 2.69 -20.40
CA LEU A 294 -1.79 3.40 -19.88
C LEU A 294 -2.03 4.91 -19.82
N SER A 295 -2.41 5.52 -20.95
CA SER A 295 -2.65 6.95 -21.08
C SER A 295 -3.83 7.43 -20.21
N GLY A 296 -4.95 6.72 -20.27
CA GLY A 296 -6.16 7.00 -19.51
C GLY A 296 -5.94 6.99 -18.01
N TYR A 297 -5.19 6.01 -17.49
CA TYR A 297 -4.93 5.89 -16.07
C TYR A 297 -3.78 6.80 -15.57
N ILE A 298 -2.86 7.23 -16.44
CA ILE A 298 -1.99 8.38 -16.14
C ILE A 298 -2.85 9.64 -15.97
N ALA A 299 -3.77 9.90 -16.92
CA ALA A 299 -4.64 11.07 -16.87
C ALA A 299 -5.58 11.04 -15.65
N TYR A 300 -6.13 9.87 -15.33
CA TYR A 300 -6.92 9.63 -14.11
C TYR A 300 -6.12 9.90 -12.84
N SER A 301 -4.85 9.49 -12.79
CA SER A 301 -3.99 9.74 -11.63
C SER A 301 -3.76 11.23 -11.37
N ILE A 302 -3.91 12.08 -12.40
CA ILE A 302 -3.70 13.54 -12.32
C ILE A 302 -5.03 14.30 -12.09
N ALA A 303 -6.09 13.92 -12.82
CA ALA A 303 -7.35 14.67 -12.90
C ALA A 303 -8.57 13.88 -12.43
N ASP A 304 -8.39 12.69 -11.86
CA ASP A 304 -9.45 11.76 -11.48
C ASP A 304 -10.31 11.34 -12.69
N ARG A 305 -11.56 10.89 -12.47
CA ARG A 305 -12.51 10.46 -13.50
C ARG A 305 -12.60 11.38 -14.72
N PRO A 306 -12.59 12.73 -14.60
CA PRO A 306 -12.60 13.63 -15.75
C PRO A 306 -11.45 13.41 -16.75
N GLY A 307 -10.29 12.93 -16.30
CA GLY A 307 -9.13 12.68 -17.15
C GLY A 307 -9.25 11.43 -18.03
N LEU A 308 -10.17 10.51 -17.71
CA LEU A 308 -10.25 9.21 -18.38
C LEU A 308 -10.57 9.33 -19.88
N ALA A 309 -11.63 10.06 -20.24
CA ALA A 309 -12.04 10.20 -21.64
C ALA A 309 -10.94 10.80 -22.54
N PRO A 310 -10.37 11.99 -22.22
CA PRO A 310 -9.29 12.55 -23.04
C PRO A 310 -8.03 11.68 -23.02
N GLY A 311 -7.73 11.00 -21.90
CA GLY A 311 -6.58 10.13 -21.78
C GLY A 311 -6.69 8.85 -22.60
N LEU A 312 -7.81 8.13 -22.52
CA LEU A 312 -8.06 6.91 -23.28
C LEU A 312 -8.03 7.19 -24.79
N ILE A 313 -8.72 8.26 -25.22
CA ILE A 313 -8.76 8.66 -26.63
C ILE A 313 -7.37 9.11 -27.09
N GLY A 314 -6.66 9.91 -26.28
CA GLY A 314 -5.28 10.31 -26.57
C GLY A 314 -4.32 9.13 -26.73
N GLY A 315 -4.46 8.09 -25.88
CA GLY A 315 -3.67 6.87 -25.98
C GLY A 315 -4.01 6.04 -27.22
N LEU A 316 -5.28 6.01 -27.62
CA LEU A 316 -5.68 5.37 -28.89
C LEU A 316 -5.11 6.13 -30.09
N LEU A 317 -5.14 7.47 -30.06
CA LEU A 317 -4.50 8.30 -31.08
C LEU A 317 -2.99 8.08 -31.14
N ALA A 318 -2.32 7.90 -30.00
CA ALA A 318 -0.89 7.58 -29.98
C ALA A 318 -0.56 6.28 -30.75
N ALA A 319 -1.38 5.24 -30.60
CA ALA A 319 -1.24 4.02 -31.36
C ALA A 319 -1.52 4.24 -32.86
N GLN A 320 -2.57 4.99 -33.21
CA GLN A 320 -2.94 5.27 -34.60
C GLN A 320 -1.92 6.15 -35.33
N LEU A 321 -1.29 7.09 -34.61
CA LEU A 321 -0.25 7.99 -35.12
C LEU A 321 1.15 7.37 -35.13
N GLN A 322 1.27 6.07 -34.85
CA GLN A 322 2.56 5.35 -34.77
C GLN A 322 3.52 5.93 -33.71
N ALA A 323 3.00 6.67 -32.73
CA ALA A 323 3.78 7.17 -31.60
C ALA A 323 3.98 6.09 -30.50
N GLY A 324 3.30 4.96 -30.64
CA GLY A 324 3.45 3.79 -29.78
C GLY A 324 3.15 4.05 -28.31
N PHE A 325 3.77 3.29 -27.42
CA PHE A 325 3.61 3.46 -25.98
C PHE A 325 4.15 4.82 -25.49
N LEU A 326 5.20 5.36 -26.15
CA LEU A 326 5.79 6.65 -25.79
C LEU A 326 4.79 7.79 -26.01
N GLY A 327 4.09 7.76 -27.15
CA GLY A 327 2.96 8.64 -27.41
C GLY A 327 1.86 8.49 -26.37
N GLY A 328 1.58 7.27 -25.92
CA GLY A 328 0.60 7.00 -24.85
C GLY A 328 0.96 7.63 -23.51
N ILE A 329 2.24 7.61 -23.13
CA ILE A 329 2.72 8.28 -21.93
C ILE A 329 2.54 9.80 -22.06
N VAL A 330 2.98 10.37 -23.19
CA VAL A 330 2.86 11.81 -23.45
C VAL A 330 1.40 12.24 -23.48
N SER A 331 0.53 11.51 -24.18
CA SER A 331 -0.89 11.80 -24.25
C SER A 331 -1.57 11.69 -22.88
N GLY A 332 -1.14 10.77 -22.03
CA GLY A 332 -1.69 10.60 -20.69
C GLY A 332 -1.41 11.80 -19.79
N PHE A 333 -0.16 12.29 -19.77
CA PHE A 333 0.18 13.51 -19.03
C PHE A 333 -0.52 14.73 -19.61
N LEU A 334 -0.52 14.87 -20.93
CA LEU A 334 -1.20 15.96 -21.63
C LEU A 334 -2.69 16.00 -21.27
N ALA A 335 -3.37 14.86 -21.39
CA ALA A 335 -4.79 14.72 -21.07
C ALA A 335 -5.09 14.99 -19.59
N GLY A 336 -4.27 14.47 -18.68
CA GLY A 336 -4.42 14.71 -17.25
C GLY A 336 -4.32 16.20 -16.91
N TYR A 337 -3.27 16.89 -17.37
CA TYR A 337 -3.10 18.31 -17.06
C TYR A 337 -4.12 19.21 -17.76
N ILE A 338 -4.54 18.90 -18.99
CA ILE A 338 -5.61 19.63 -19.67
C ILE A 338 -6.94 19.44 -18.94
N ALA A 339 -7.30 18.21 -18.58
CA ALA A 339 -8.52 17.92 -17.84
C ALA A 339 -8.54 18.64 -16.48
N LEU A 340 -7.41 18.60 -15.75
CA LEU A 340 -7.24 19.30 -14.48
C LEU A 340 -7.36 20.83 -14.64
N PHE A 341 -6.77 21.38 -15.71
CA PHE A 341 -6.84 22.81 -16.02
C PHE A 341 -8.29 23.25 -16.28
N ILE A 342 -9.02 22.52 -17.14
CA ILE A 342 -10.42 22.81 -17.44
C ILE A 342 -11.26 22.70 -16.16
N ALA A 343 -11.07 21.64 -15.36
CA ALA A 343 -11.80 21.44 -14.10
C ALA A 343 -11.63 22.60 -13.12
N LYS A 344 -10.42 23.15 -13.01
CA LYS A 344 -10.08 24.24 -12.08
C LYS A 344 -10.42 25.63 -12.60
N LYS A 345 -10.28 25.88 -13.90
CA LYS A 345 -10.42 27.23 -14.48
C LYS A 345 -11.82 27.56 -14.96
N VAL A 346 -12.56 26.57 -15.46
CA VAL A 346 -13.97 26.77 -15.80
C VAL A 346 -14.73 26.89 -14.49
N LYS A 347 -15.37 28.04 -14.21
CA LYS A 347 -16.23 28.22 -13.03
C LYS A 347 -17.66 28.17 -13.50
N LEU A 348 -18.47 27.29 -12.92
CA LEU A 348 -19.90 27.23 -13.19
C LEU A 348 -20.68 27.50 -11.90
N PRO A 349 -21.94 27.97 -12.01
CA PRO A 349 -22.86 27.97 -10.88
C PRO A 349 -23.03 26.54 -10.33
N THR A 350 -23.29 26.40 -9.03
CA THR A 350 -23.41 25.09 -8.33
C THR A 350 -24.39 24.14 -9.02
N SER A 351 -25.48 24.66 -9.61
CA SER A 351 -26.47 23.88 -10.36
C SER A 351 -25.93 23.23 -11.64
N LEU A 352 -24.83 23.76 -12.20
CA LEU A 352 -24.25 23.33 -13.47
C LEU A 352 -22.85 22.70 -13.32
N GLU A 353 -22.31 22.61 -12.10
CA GLU A 353 -20.97 22.01 -11.87
C GLU A 353 -20.87 20.57 -12.39
N SER A 354 -22.00 19.84 -12.43
CA SER A 354 -22.13 18.51 -13.02
C SER A 354 -21.79 18.44 -14.51
N LEU A 355 -21.95 19.55 -15.26
CA LEU A 355 -21.64 19.61 -16.69
C LEU A 355 -20.14 19.50 -16.96
N LYS A 356 -19.28 19.87 -16.00
CA LYS A 356 -17.83 19.82 -16.18
C LYS A 356 -17.33 18.40 -16.51
N PRO A 357 -17.54 17.39 -15.66
CA PRO A 357 -17.05 16.04 -15.91
C PRO A 357 -17.88 15.28 -16.94
N ILE A 358 -19.15 15.65 -17.13
CA ILE A 358 -20.06 14.94 -18.04
C ILE A 358 -19.88 15.40 -19.50
N LEU A 359 -19.70 16.70 -19.73
CA LEU A 359 -19.73 17.29 -21.07
C LEU A 359 -18.48 18.11 -21.39
N ILE A 360 -18.14 19.08 -20.56
CA ILE A 360 -17.12 20.10 -20.90
C ILE A 360 -15.73 19.48 -20.98
N ILE A 361 -15.31 18.73 -19.96
CA ILE A 361 -13.97 18.12 -19.93
C ILE A 361 -13.86 17.00 -20.98
N PRO A 362 -14.82 16.06 -21.13
CA PRO A 362 -14.76 15.07 -22.19
C PRO A 362 -14.70 15.71 -23.59
N LEU A 363 -15.47 16.76 -23.86
CA LEU A 363 -15.47 17.42 -25.18
C LEU A 363 -14.21 18.24 -25.42
N LEU A 364 -13.98 19.26 -24.59
CA LEU A 364 -12.87 20.21 -24.79
C LEU A 364 -11.51 19.59 -24.48
N GLY A 365 -11.45 18.71 -23.49
CA GLY A 365 -10.23 17.98 -23.15
C GLY A 365 -9.82 17.06 -24.29
N THR A 366 -10.75 16.26 -24.83
CA THR A 366 -10.45 15.35 -25.95
C THR A 366 -10.11 16.12 -27.21
N LEU A 367 -10.86 17.18 -27.53
CA LEU A 367 -10.56 18.04 -28.67
C LEU A 367 -9.15 18.63 -28.57
N SER A 368 -8.79 19.17 -27.41
CA SER A 368 -7.48 19.78 -27.19
C SER A 368 -6.36 18.74 -27.29
N VAL A 369 -6.49 17.60 -26.60
CA VAL A 369 -5.52 16.50 -26.66
C VAL A 369 -5.38 15.99 -28.09
N GLY A 370 -6.49 15.77 -28.78
CA GLY A 370 -6.50 15.30 -30.17
C GLY A 370 -5.78 16.26 -31.10
N LEU A 371 -6.12 17.55 -31.08
CA LEU A 371 -5.46 18.57 -31.91
C LEU A 371 -3.97 18.65 -31.63
N ILE A 372 -3.56 18.63 -30.36
CA ILE A 372 -2.14 18.66 -29.99
C ILE A 372 -1.43 17.39 -30.46
N MET A 373 -2.06 16.21 -30.32
CA MET A 373 -1.50 14.95 -30.83
C MET A 373 -1.35 14.96 -32.35
N PHE A 374 -2.33 15.44 -33.10
CA PHE A 374 -2.24 15.48 -34.57
C PHE A 374 -1.24 16.52 -35.09
N TYR A 375 -1.25 17.74 -34.55
CA TYR A 375 -0.49 18.85 -35.12
C TYR A 375 0.87 19.11 -34.48
N VAL A 376 1.10 18.69 -33.24
CA VAL A 376 2.28 19.09 -32.47
C VAL A 376 3.10 17.90 -31.98
N VAL A 377 2.45 16.90 -31.36
CA VAL A 377 3.15 15.87 -30.58
C VAL A 377 3.33 14.56 -31.35
N GLY A 378 2.32 14.10 -32.08
CA GLY A 378 2.27 12.75 -32.64
C GLY A 378 3.43 12.45 -33.58
N GLN A 379 3.69 13.34 -34.55
CA GLN A 379 4.77 13.15 -35.53
C GLN A 379 6.17 13.18 -34.90
N PRO A 380 6.54 14.19 -34.07
CA PRO A 380 7.84 14.16 -33.39
C PRO A 380 8.05 12.93 -32.52
N VAL A 381 7.02 12.50 -31.78
CA VAL A 381 7.13 11.32 -30.91
C VAL A 381 7.23 10.03 -31.72
N ALA A 382 6.47 9.90 -32.81
CA ALA A 382 6.58 8.77 -33.73
C ALA A 382 7.99 8.69 -34.35
N HIS A 383 8.59 9.81 -34.71
CA HIS A 383 9.96 9.83 -35.22
C HIS A 383 10.98 9.37 -34.16
N ILE A 384 10.87 9.85 -32.92
CA ILE A 384 11.71 9.40 -31.81
C ILE A 384 11.52 7.89 -31.57
N PHE A 385 10.28 7.43 -31.63
CA PHE A 385 9.95 6.03 -31.43
C PHE A 385 10.55 5.14 -32.53
N GLU A 386 10.50 5.60 -33.79
CA GLU A 386 11.13 4.92 -34.92
C GLU A 386 12.66 4.88 -34.79
N LEU A 387 13.30 5.99 -34.41
CA LEU A 387 14.75 6.03 -34.15
C LEU A 387 15.15 5.04 -33.04
N MET A 388 14.34 4.95 -31.98
CA MET A 388 14.57 3.99 -30.91
C MET A 388 14.42 2.55 -31.42
N LYS A 389 13.38 2.28 -32.22
CA LYS A 389 13.16 0.95 -32.82
C LYS A 389 14.33 0.55 -33.72
N ASP A 390 14.79 1.46 -34.58
CA ASP A 390 15.92 1.24 -35.48
C ASP A 390 17.22 1.02 -34.71
N PHE A 391 17.44 1.79 -33.64
CA PHE A 391 18.58 1.58 -32.75
C PHE A 391 18.57 0.20 -32.11
N LEU A 392 17.41 -0.25 -31.60
CA LEU A 392 17.26 -1.55 -30.95
C LEU A 392 17.41 -2.71 -31.96
N ASN A 393 16.81 -2.59 -33.14
CA ASN A 393 16.86 -3.65 -34.16
C ASN A 393 18.24 -3.78 -34.82
N ASN A 394 19.03 -2.69 -34.87
CA ASN A 394 20.38 -2.70 -35.45
C ASN A 394 21.48 -2.74 -34.39
N MET A 395 21.15 -3.01 -33.13
CA MET A 395 22.16 -3.05 -32.07
C MET A 395 23.07 -4.26 -32.25
N GLY A 396 24.39 -4.06 -32.18
CA GLY A 396 25.35 -5.18 -32.18
C GLY A 396 25.19 -6.07 -30.94
N THR A 397 25.70 -7.30 -31.02
CA THR A 397 25.58 -8.33 -29.97
C THR A 397 26.02 -7.84 -28.58
N THR A 398 27.09 -7.03 -28.49
CA THR A 398 27.56 -6.47 -27.23
C THR A 398 26.51 -5.57 -26.55
N ASN A 399 25.86 -4.70 -27.31
CA ASN A 399 24.82 -3.82 -26.78
C ASN A 399 23.57 -4.62 -26.42
N ALA A 400 23.24 -5.64 -27.21
CA ALA A 400 22.12 -6.54 -26.93
C ALA A 400 22.32 -7.27 -25.59
N VAL A 401 23.52 -7.78 -25.34
CA VAL A 401 23.89 -8.42 -24.06
C VAL A 401 23.81 -7.43 -22.90
N LEU A 402 24.33 -6.21 -23.06
CA LEU A 402 24.24 -5.17 -22.03
C LEU A 402 22.78 -4.81 -21.71
N MET A 403 21.93 -4.67 -22.73
CA MET A 403 20.51 -4.43 -22.55
C MET A 403 19.83 -5.59 -21.83
N GLY A 404 20.11 -6.83 -22.23
CA GLY A 404 19.61 -8.03 -21.57
C GLY A 404 19.95 -8.05 -20.09
N ILE A 405 21.22 -7.77 -19.74
CA ILE A 405 21.69 -7.63 -18.35
C ILE A 405 20.85 -6.59 -17.60
N ILE A 406 20.73 -5.38 -18.14
CA ILE A 406 20.02 -4.28 -17.48
C ILE A 406 18.55 -4.65 -17.23
N LEU A 407 17.84 -5.11 -18.26
CA LEU A 407 16.42 -5.43 -18.17
C LEU A 407 16.15 -6.56 -17.19
N ALA A 408 16.88 -7.67 -17.29
CA ALA A 408 16.71 -8.80 -16.40
C ALA A 408 17.11 -8.49 -14.95
N SER A 409 18.16 -7.66 -14.74
CA SER A 409 18.51 -7.15 -13.41
C SER A 409 17.41 -6.26 -12.84
N MET A 410 16.82 -5.35 -13.62
CA MET A 410 15.71 -4.49 -13.17
C MET A 410 14.53 -5.30 -12.63
N MET A 411 14.22 -6.44 -13.26
CA MET A 411 13.17 -7.35 -12.79
C MET A 411 13.47 -7.97 -11.42
N CYS A 412 14.74 -8.02 -11.01
CA CYS A 412 15.18 -8.64 -9.77
C CYS A 412 15.36 -7.65 -8.61
N ILE A 413 15.39 -6.33 -8.86
CA ILE A 413 15.76 -5.32 -7.85
C ILE A 413 14.72 -5.22 -6.73
N ASP A 414 13.44 -5.16 -7.07
CA ASP A 414 12.35 -4.88 -6.13
C ASP A 414 11.18 -5.88 -6.20
N LEU A 415 11.38 -7.02 -6.88
CA LEU A 415 10.51 -8.21 -6.82
C LEU A 415 9.02 -7.92 -7.06
N GLY A 416 8.71 -7.22 -8.16
CA GLY A 416 7.35 -6.78 -8.51
C GLY A 416 7.05 -5.32 -8.13
N GLY A 417 8.06 -4.63 -7.60
CA GLY A 417 8.00 -3.21 -7.29
C GLY A 417 8.09 -2.29 -8.52
N PRO A 418 8.25 -0.99 -8.27
CA PRO A 418 8.25 0.04 -9.31
C PRO A 418 9.32 -0.08 -10.42
N ILE A 419 10.54 -0.54 -10.12
CA ILE A 419 11.63 -0.74 -11.09
C ILE A 419 11.33 -1.93 -11.99
N ASN A 420 10.87 -3.05 -11.41
CA ASN A 420 10.41 -4.21 -12.16
C ASN A 420 9.26 -3.83 -13.10
N LYS A 421 8.24 -3.12 -12.60
CA LYS A 421 7.11 -2.65 -13.43
C LYS A 421 7.54 -1.70 -14.55
N ALA A 422 8.55 -0.86 -14.31
CA ALA A 422 9.09 0.04 -15.34
C ALA A 422 9.78 -0.74 -16.47
N ALA A 423 10.63 -1.72 -16.13
CA ALA A 423 11.25 -2.61 -17.12
C ALA A 423 10.20 -3.37 -17.93
N TYR A 424 9.20 -3.94 -17.24
CA TYR A 424 8.11 -4.66 -17.89
C TYR A 424 7.28 -3.76 -18.83
N ALA A 425 6.90 -2.55 -18.39
CA ALA A 425 6.14 -1.62 -19.21
C ALA A 425 6.89 -1.21 -20.48
N PHE A 426 8.20 -0.97 -20.36
CA PHE A 426 9.07 -0.69 -21.50
C PHE A 426 9.07 -1.85 -22.51
N THR A 427 9.33 -3.08 -22.05
CA THR A 427 9.45 -4.22 -22.97
C THR A 427 8.12 -4.65 -23.57
N VAL A 428 7.02 -4.52 -22.83
CA VAL A 428 5.67 -4.72 -23.37
C VAL A 428 5.32 -3.67 -24.41
N GLY A 429 5.71 -2.41 -24.20
CA GLY A 429 5.56 -1.36 -25.20
C GLY A 429 6.26 -1.70 -26.52
N LEU A 430 7.43 -2.35 -26.46
CA LEU A 430 8.20 -2.79 -27.64
C LEU A 430 7.58 -3.98 -28.38
N LEU A 431 6.65 -4.74 -27.77
CA LEU A 431 5.92 -5.79 -28.49
C LEU A 431 5.06 -5.22 -29.62
N THR A 432 4.61 -3.98 -29.49
CA THR A 432 3.82 -3.30 -30.53
C THR A 432 4.62 -2.99 -31.80
N THR A 433 5.95 -3.04 -31.73
CA THR A 433 6.87 -2.80 -32.85
C THR A 433 7.61 -4.04 -33.31
N ASN A 434 7.19 -5.22 -32.86
CA ASN A 434 7.83 -6.50 -33.15
C ASN A 434 9.29 -6.60 -32.66
N THR A 435 9.64 -5.88 -31.59
CA THR A 435 10.97 -5.97 -30.96
C THR A 435 10.87 -6.90 -29.75
N TYR A 436 11.20 -8.18 -29.93
CA TYR A 436 10.84 -9.26 -29.00
C TYR A 436 11.92 -9.67 -28.00
N MET A 437 13.21 -9.46 -28.30
CA MET A 437 14.30 -9.83 -27.39
C MET A 437 14.21 -9.17 -26.00
N PRO A 438 13.91 -7.86 -25.88
CA PRO A 438 13.71 -7.22 -24.58
C PRO A 438 12.66 -7.92 -23.72
N MET A 439 11.55 -8.34 -24.33
CA MET A 439 10.48 -9.07 -23.63
C MET A 439 10.98 -10.42 -23.10
N ALA A 440 11.76 -11.15 -23.91
CA ALA A 440 12.37 -12.41 -23.48
C ALA A 440 13.29 -12.22 -22.26
N ALA A 441 14.13 -11.18 -22.27
CA ALA A 441 15.06 -10.90 -21.18
C ALA A 441 14.32 -10.54 -19.89
N THR A 442 13.31 -9.67 -19.99
CA THR A 442 12.47 -9.27 -18.86
C THR A 442 11.70 -10.46 -18.28
N MET A 443 11.07 -11.30 -19.11
CA MET A 443 10.34 -12.46 -18.59
C MET A 443 11.26 -13.48 -17.95
N ALA A 444 12.39 -13.82 -18.58
CA ALA A 444 13.36 -14.74 -18.01
C ALA A 444 13.89 -14.22 -16.67
N GLY A 445 14.26 -12.93 -16.62
CA GLY A 445 14.73 -12.26 -15.41
C GLY A 445 13.72 -12.29 -14.27
N GLY A 446 12.43 -12.05 -14.53
CA GLY A 446 11.42 -12.08 -13.46
C GLY A 446 11.13 -13.47 -12.89
N MET A 447 11.48 -14.55 -13.60
CA MET A 447 11.34 -15.92 -13.10
C MET A 447 12.47 -16.31 -12.13
N VAL A 448 13.66 -15.72 -12.30
CA VAL A 448 14.90 -16.09 -11.60
C VAL A 448 14.83 -15.94 -10.08
N PRO A 449 14.32 -14.84 -9.49
CA PRO A 449 14.36 -14.64 -8.04
C PRO A 449 13.67 -15.77 -7.26
N ALA A 450 12.45 -16.14 -7.66
CA ALA A 450 11.64 -17.12 -6.94
C ALA A 450 12.17 -18.55 -7.13
N ILE A 451 12.62 -18.91 -8.34
CA ILE A 451 13.28 -20.19 -8.61
C ILE A 451 14.61 -20.28 -7.84
N GLY A 452 15.40 -19.20 -7.84
CA GLY A 452 16.67 -19.12 -7.11
C GLY A 452 16.50 -19.30 -5.61
N MET A 453 15.48 -18.69 -5.00
CA MET A 453 15.18 -18.91 -3.57
C MET A 453 14.77 -20.35 -3.29
N ALA A 454 13.97 -20.97 -4.16
CA ALA A 454 13.65 -22.39 -4.04
C ALA A 454 14.91 -23.28 -4.06
N ILE A 455 15.82 -23.02 -5.01
CA ILE A 455 17.11 -23.73 -5.11
C ILE A 455 17.93 -23.54 -3.83
N ALA A 456 18.01 -22.31 -3.30
CA ALA A 456 18.74 -22.03 -2.06
C ALA A 456 18.20 -22.83 -0.87
N THR A 457 16.87 -22.91 -0.73
CA THR A 457 16.22 -23.69 0.36
C THR A 457 16.48 -25.18 0.26
N PHE A 458 16.62 -25.72 -0.96
CA PHE A 458 16.95 -27.11 -1.20
C PHE A 458 18.43 -27.40 -0.89
N LEU A 459 19.34 -26.58 -1.42
CA LEU A 459 20.79 -26.77 -1.27
C LEU A 459 21.28 -26.57 0.17
N ALA A 460 20.83 -25.50 0.83
CA ALA A 460 21.26 -25.14 2.18
C ALA A 460 20.15 -25.37 3.22
N ARG A 461 19.42 -26.49 3.11
CA ARG A 461 18.24 -26.82 3.96
C ARG A 461 18.46 -26.61 5.46
N ASN A 462 19.68 -26.78 5.97
CA ASN A 462 19.98 -26.62 7.39
C ASN A 462 20.02 -25.15 7.85
N LYS A 463 20.09 -24.19 6.91
CA LYS A 463 20.16 -22.74 7.17
C LYS A 463 18.81 -22.05 7.19
N PHE A 464 17.73 -22.74 6.84
CA PHE A 464 16.38 -22.19 6.69
C PHE A 464 15.42 -22.77 7.74
N SER A 465 14.50 -21.93 8.21
CA SER A 465 13.40 -22.39 9.07
C SER A 465 12.40 -23.25 8.31
N THR A 466 11.55 -24.00 9.02
CA THR A 466 10.49 -24.81 8.40
C THR A 466 9.57 -23.98 7.51
N GLY A 467 9.16 -22.80 7.98
CA GLY A 467 8.35 -21.86 7.19
C GLY A 467 9.07 -21.32 5.95
N GLU A 468 10.39 -21.09 6.01
CA GLU A 468 11.16 -20.69 4.81
C GLU A 468 11.29 -21.83 3.80
N LYS A 469 11.38 -23.10 4.26
CA LYS A 469 11.41 -24.27 3.37
C LYS A 469 10.09 -24.46 2.62
N ASP A 470 8.96 -24.27 3.29
CA ASP A 470 7.65 -24.37 2.66
C ASP A 470 7.40 -23.20 1.71
N ALA A 471 7.83 -21.98 2.09
CA ALA A 471 7.86 -20.85 1.18
C ALA A 471 8.73 -21.12 -0.06
N GLY A 472 9.83 -21.85 0.07
CA GLY A 472 10.70 -22.24 -1.05
C GLY A 472 10.00 -23.13 -2.08
N LYS A 473 9.20 -24.09 -1.62
CA LYS A 473 8.39 -24.94 -2.52
C LYS A 473 7.36 -24.11 -3.29
N ALA A 474 6.68 -23.20 -2.60
CA ALA A 474 5.73 -22.28 -3.24
C ALA A 474 6.44 -21.34 -4.23
N ALA A 475 7.60 -20.78 -3.84
CA ALA A 475 8.40 -19.90 -4.67
C ALA A 475 8.84 -20.56 -5.99
N PHE A 476 9.14 -21.86 -5.98
CA PHE A 476 9.46 -22.59 -7.22
C PHE A 476 8.31 -22.51 -8.23
N VAL A 477 7.10 -22.85 -7.80
CA VAL A 477 5.91 -22.83 -8.66
C VAL A 477 5.61 -21.40 -9.14
N LEU A 478 5.66 -20.42 -8.23
CA LEU A 478 5.45 -19.01 -8.57
C LEU A 478 6.48 -18.50 -9.58
N GLY A 479 7.75 -18.87 -9.43
CA GLY A 479 8.79 -18.53 -10.38
C GLY A 479 8.57 -19.11 -11.77
N LEU A 480 8.09 -20.36 -11.87
CA LEU A 480 7.70 -20.96 -13.16
C LEU A 480 6.55 -20.20 -13.82
N CYS A 481 5.67 -19.57 -13.02
CA CYS A 481 4.57 -18.73 -13.50
C CYS A 481 4.97 -17.28 -13.81
N PHE A 482 6.25 -16.91 -13.75
CA PHE A 482 6.72 -15.51 -13.88
C PHE A 482 6.16 -14.59 -12.76
N ILE A 483 6.09 -15.12 -11.53
CA ILE A 483 5.69 -14.37 -10.34
C ILE A 483 6.91 -14.21 -9.44
N SER A 484 7.61 -13.08 -9.58
CA SER A 484 8.84 -12.76 -8.85
C SER A 484 8.61 -12.57 -7.34
N GLU A 485 7.37 -12.30 -6.95
CA GLU A 485 6.89 -12.05 -5.59
C GLU A 485 7.09 -13.27 -4.69
N GLY A 486 7.25 -14.47 -5.26
CA GLY A 486 7.62 -15.68 -4.51
C GLY A 486 8.92 -15.54 -3.72
N ALA A 487 9.79 -14.59 -4.09
CA ALA A 487 11.03 -14.28 -3.37
C ALA A 487 10.85 -13.26 -2.21
N ILE A 488 9.73 -12.55 -2.13
CA ILE A 488 9.48 -11.51 -1.10
C ILE A 488 9.64 -12.06 0.33
N PRO A 489 9.13 -13.25 0.71
CA PRO A 489 9.29 -13.77 2.06
C PRO A 489 10.77 -13.93 2.50
N PHE A 490 11.66 -14.16 1.54
CA PHE A 490 13.10 -14.28 1.76
C PHE A 490 13.77 -12.91 1.82
N ALA A 491 13.44 -12.03 0.87
CA ALA A 491 13.96 -10.66 0.83
C ALA A 491 13.53 -9.83 2.04
N ALA A 492 12.32 -10.03 2.56
CA ALA A 492 11.84 -9.36 3.77
C ALA A 492 12.68 -9.73 5.02
N LYS A 493 13.27 -10.93 5.05
CA LYS A 493 14.10 -11.41 6.17
C LYS A 493 15.59 -11.13 5.99
N ASP A 494 16.08 -11.12 4.75
CA ASP A 494 17.50 -10.96 4.43
C ASP A 494 17.72 -10.15 3.14
N PRO A 495 17.28 -8.88 3.10
CA PRO A 495 17.25 -8.09 1.86
C PRO A 495 18.65 -7.85 1.29
N MET A 496 19.63 -7.61 2.17
CA MET A 496 21.01 -7.28 1.81
C MET A 496 21.75 -8.42 1.11
N ARG A 497 21.26 -9.66 1.21
CA ARG A 497 21.86 -10.83 0.53
C ARG A 497 20.99 -11.30 -0.62
N VAL A 498 19.67 -11.38 -0.41
CA VAL A 498 18.73 -11.89 -1.42
C VAL A 498 18.75 -10.98 -2.66
N ILE A 499 18.56 -9.68 -2.50
CA ILE A 499 18.43 -8.76 -3.65
C ILE A 499 19.70 -8.76 -4.53
N PRO A 500 20.93 -8.59 -3.98
CA PRO A 500 22.14 -8.67 -4.81
C PRO A 500 22.31 -10.02 -5.51
N THR A 501 22.01 -11.14 -4.86
CA THR A 501 22.12 -12.47 -5.49
C THR A 501 21.10 -12.65 -6.62
N CYS A 502 19.88 -12.13 -6.46
CA CYS A 502 18.87 -12.12 -7.52
C CYS A 502 19.30 -11.23 -8.69
N ILE A 503 19.86 -10.05 -8.43
CA ILE A 503 20.38 -9.15 -9.49
C ILE A 503 21.48 -9.84 -10.29
N LEU A 504 22.40 -10.53 -9.62
CA LEU A 504 23.47 -11.30 -10.27
C LEU A 504 22.91 -12.43 -11.15
N GLY A 505 21.93 -13.19 -10.64
CA GLY A 505 21.27 -14.22 -11.43
C GLY A 505 20.52 -13.64 -12.63
N GLY A 506 19.77 -12.56 -12.42
CA GLY A 506 19.07 -11.83 -13.48
C GLY A 506 20.03 -11.33 -14.55
N ALA A 507 21.18 -10.75 -14.16
CA ALA A 507 22.21 -10.31 -15.10
C ALA A 507 22.72 -11.46 -15.98
N VAL A 508 23.02 -12.61 -15.37
CA VAL A 508 23.45 -13.82 -16.11
C VAL A 508 22.36 -14.29 -17.06
N THR A 509 21.11 -14.38 -16.61
CA THR A 509 19.99 -14.79 -17.46
C THR A 509 19.79 -13.83 -18.62
N GLY A 510 19.77 -12.52 -18.37
CA GLY A 510 19.61 -11.51 -19.40
C GLY A 510 20.73 -11.52 -20.44
N ALA A 511 21.98 -11.70 -19.99
CA ALA A 511 23.13 -11.84 -20.89
C ALA A 511 22.99 -13.07 -21.80
N LEU A 512 22.61 -14.21 -21.24
CA LEU A 512 22.45 -15.46 -22.00
C LEU A 512 21.26 -15.39 -22.96
N VAL A 513 20.13 -14.84 -22.55
CA VAL A 513 18.96 -14.63 -23.41
C VAL A 513 19.33 -13.78 -24.63
N ALA A 514 20.06 -12.68 -24.42
CA ALA A 514 20.52 -11.83 -25.50
C ALA A 514 21.57 -12.52 -26.40
N LEU A 515 22.52 -13.25 -25.80
CA LEU A 515 23.56 -14.00 -26.52
C LEU A 515 22.99 -15.12 -27.39
N PHE A 516 21.94 -15.78 -26.90
CA PHE A 516 21.23 -16.83 -27.63
C PHE A 516 20.19 -16.29 -28.60
N HIS A 517 20.07 -14.97 -28.73
CA HIS A 517 19.07 -14.31 -29.59
C HIS A 517 17.65 -14.81 -29.30
N CYS A 518 17.32 -15.05 -28.03
CA CYS A 518 16.00 -15.48 -27.64
C CYS A 518 14.97 -14.35 -27.81
N GLU A 519 13.85 -14.66 -28.46
CA GLU A 519 12.76 -13.73 -28.73
C GLU A 519 11.45 -14.30 -28.21
N LEU A 520 10.64 -13.45 -27.54
CA LEU A 520 9.39 -13.84 -26.92
C LEU A 520 8.28 -12.86 -27.31
N VAL A 521 7.24 -13.36 -27.99
CA VAL A 521 6.16 -12.51 -28.52
C VAL A 521 5.02 -12.27 -27.52
N THR A 522 4.99 -13.05 -26.43
CA THR A 522 3.94 -12.96 -25.41
C THR A 522 4.47 -12.31 -24.14
N PRO A 523 3.69 -11.43 -23.49
CA PRO A 523 4.13 -10.68 -22.31
C PRO A 523 3.95 -11.43 -20.98
N HIS A 524 3.30 -12.61 -20.98
CA HIS A 524 2.96 -13.33 -19.76
C HIS A 524 2.82 -14.83 -19.98
N GLY A 525 2.91 -15.60 -18.88
CA GLY A 525 2.67 -17.05 -18.86
C GLY A 525 3.86 -17.91 -18.41
N GLY A 526 5.01 -17.30 -18.08
CA GLY A 526 6.17 -18.02 -17.55
C GLY A 526 6.65 -19.18 -18.43
N VAL A 527 7.00 -20.32 -17.83
CA VAL A 527 7.41 -21.55 -18.55
C VAL A 527 6.29 -22.09 -19.45
N PHE A 528 5.02 -21.83 -19.13
CA PHE A 528 3.89 -22.36 -19.90
C PHE A 528 3.82 -21.79 -21.32
N VAL A 529 4.40 -20.60 -21.55
CA VAL A 529 4.53 -20.02 -22.88
C VAL A 529 5.35 -20.91 -23.82
N LEU A 530 6.28 -21.69 -23.27
CA LEU A 530 7.14 -22.57 -24.08
C LEU A 530 6.37 -23.73 -24.72
N LEU A 531 5.17 -24.04 -24.21
CA LEU A 531 4.26 -25.03 -24.78
C LEU A 531 3.55 -24.51 -26.03
N ILE A 532 3.66 -23.21 -26.30
CA ILE A 532 2.92 -22.51 -27.33
C ILE A 532 3.82 -22.39 -28.56
N PRO A 533 3.44 -23.00 -29.70
CA PRO A 533 4.26 -23.00 -30.90
C PRO A 533 4.63 -21.58 -31.35
N ASN A 534 5.93 -21.34 -31.55
CA ASN A 534 6.51 -20.05 -31.98
C ASN A 534 6.24 -18.85 -31.06
N ALA A 535 5.76 -19.08 -29.83
CA ALA A 535 5.76 -18.02 -28.83
C ALA A 535 7.20 -17.61 -28.46
N ILE A 536 8.13 -18.57 -28.54
CA ILE A 536 9.57 -18.40 -28.40
C ILE A 536 10.32 -19.09 -29.54
N ASN A 537 11.42 -18.51 -30.02
CA ASN A 537 12.24 -19.08 -31.09
C ASN A 537 13.20 -20.21 -30.61
N HIS A 538 13.81 -20.07 -29.43
CA HIS A 538 14.83 -20.98 -28.91
C HIS A 538 14.51 -21.47 -27.49
N ALA A 539 13.43 -22.23 -27.34
CA ALA A 539 12.88 -22.65 -26.04
C ALA A 539 13.92 -23.31 -25.09
N TRP A 540 14.77 -24.20 -25.60
CA TRP A 540 15.77 -24.89 -24.77
C TRP A 540 16.89 -23.96 -24.29
N LEU A 541 17.38 -23.07 -25.15
CA LEU A 541 18.39 -22.08 -24.79
C LEU A 541 17.83 -21.07 -23.78
N TYR A 542 16.57 -20.70 -23.92
CA TYR A 542 15.86 -19.86 -22.97
C TYR A 542 15.71 -20.52 -21.59
N LEU A 543 15.31 -21.79 -21.55
CA LEU A 543 15.27 -22.56 -20.30
C LEU A 543 16.65 -22.70 -19.66
N ALA A 544 17.69 -22.92 -20.47
CA ALA A 544 19.07 -22.97 -19.99
C ALA A 544 19.50 -21.63 -19.40
N ALA A 545 19.14 -20.50 -20.01
CA ALA A 545 19.43 -19.17 -19.48
C ALA A 545 18.73 -18.88 -18.13
N ILE A 546 17.45 -19.27 -18.00
CA ILE A 546 16.70 -19.17 -16.74
C ILE A 546 17.33 -20.06 -15.67
N ALA A 547 17.65 -21.31 -16.02
CA ALA A 547 18.27 -22.26 -15.11
C ALA A 547 19.62 -21.75 -14.62
N ALA A 548 20.47 -21.24 -15.52
CA ALA A 548 21.78 -20.69 -15.17
C ALA A 548 21.67 -19.54 -14.15
N GLY A 549 20.84 -18.52 -14.41
CA GLY A 549 20.68 -17.41 -13.46
C GLY A 549 20.00 -17.81 -12.16
N SER A 550 19.06 -18.78 -12.20
CA SER A 550 18.43 -19.33 -11.00
C SER A 550 19.43 -20.10 -10.13
N ILE A 551 20.34 -20.87 -10.74
CA ILE A 551 21.44 -21.55 -10.06
C ILE A 551 22.39 -20.51 -9.46
N VAL A 552 22.79 -19.49 -10.21
CA VAL A 552 23.65 -18.40 -9.71
C VAL A 552 23.01 -17.74 -8.48
N THR A 553 21.72 -17.39 -8.54
CA THR A 553 20.99 -16.81 -7.41
C THR A 553 20.99 -17.77 -6.22
N GLY A 554 20.56 -19.01 -6.44
CA GLY A 554 20.33 -19.99 -5.39
C GLY A 554 21.61 -20.45 -4.70
N VAL A 555 22.66 -20.76 -5.48
CA VAL A 555 23.97 -21.18 -4.96
C VAL A 555 24.65 -20.02 -4.22
N SER A 556 24.67 -18.82 -4.81
CA SER A 556 25.30 -17.66 -4.18
C SER A 556 24.64 -17.33 -2.84
N TYR A 557 23.30 -17.31 -2.79
CA TYR A 557 22.59 -17.06 -1.54
C TYR A 557 22.78 -18.20 -0.52
N ALA A 558 22.75 -19.46 -0.94
CA ALA A 558 23.00 -20.62 -0.08
C ALA A 558 24.39 -20.58 0.59
N ILE A 559 25.41 -20.11 -0.14
CA ILE A 559 26.77 -19.94 0.38
C ILE A 559 26.82 -18.79 1.40
N ILE A 560 26.28 -17.62 1.05
CA ILE A 560 26.44 -16.38 1.85
C ILE A 560 25.49 -16.34 3.07
N LYS A 561 24.34 -17.04 3.04
CA LYS A 561 23.42 -17.13 4.18
C LYS A 561 24.14 -17.81 5.36
N LYS A 562 24.10 -17.18 6.54
CA LYS A 562 24.70 -17.71 7.79
C LYS A 562 23.80 -18.76 8.44
N ASN A 563 24.40 -19.65 9.24
CA ASN A 563 23.64 -20.63 10.02
C ASN A 563 22.79 -19.94 11.11
N GLN A 564 21.66 -20.53 11.49
CA GLN A 564 20.81 -19.98 12.56
C GLN A 564 21.54 -19.93 13.91
N GLU A 565 22.44 -20.89 14.19
CA GLU A 565 23.28 -20.90 15.40
C GLU A 565 24.30 -19.76 15.43
N GLU A 566 24.93 -19.41 14.30
CA GLU A 566 25.85 -18.26 14.23
C GLU A 566 25.15 -16.93 14.46
N LYS A 567 23.86 -16.81 14.10
CA LYS A 567 23.10 -15.56 14.23
C LYS A 567 22.80 -15.22 15.70
N LEU A 568 22.72 -16.23 16.57
CA LEU A 568 22.60 -16.05 18.02
C LEU A 568 23.93 -15.60 18.65
N LEU A 569 25.06 -16.07 18.11
CA LEU A 569 26.41 -15.71 18.59
C LEU A 569 26.90 -14.33 18.13
N THR A 570 26.40 -13.79 17.01
CA THR A 570 26.77 -12.45 16.53
C THR A 570 25.88 -11.31 17.03
N ASN A 571 24.75 -11.65 17.67
CA ASN A 571 23.83 -10.69 18.30
C ASN A 571 23.89 -10.73 19.84
N SER A 572 24.81 -11.54 20.39
CA SER A 572 25.27 -11.50 21.78
C SER A 572 26.57 -10.70 21.81
#